data_AF-A0A1H9RU18-F1
#
_entry.id   AF-A0A1H9RU18-F1
#
_cell.length_a   1.000
_cell.length_b   1.000
_cell.length_c   1.000
_cell.angle_alpha   90.00
_cell.angle_beta   90.00
_cell.angle_gamma   90.00
#
_symmetry.space_group_name_H-M   'P 1'
#
loop_
_entity.id
_entity.type
_entity.pdbx_description
1 polymer ?
#
loop_
_entity_poly.entity_id
_entity_poly.type
_entity_poly.pdbx_seq_one_letter_code
_entity_poly.pdbx_strand_id
1 'polypeptide(L)' 'MEVIAVVLLVQGGGGLINNLAGGSRSWFALNHVEMPDALRITLHALMVLAGLVLVLRRFGWDRLKG' A
#
# COMPACT_ATOMS: atom_id res chain seq x y z
N MET A 1 -2.04 -8.95 12.18
CA MET A 1 -2.57 -8.84 10.80
C MET A 1 -3.16 -7.46 10.51
N GLU A 2 -3.94 -6.88 11.41
CA GLU A 2 -4.56 -5.56 11.20
C GLU A 2 -3.53 -4.44 10.95
N VAL A 3 -2.51 -4.35 11.82
CA VAL A 3 -1.41 -3.37 11.67
C VAL A 3 -0.71 -3.51 10.32
N ILE A 4 -0.49 -4.74 9.83
CA ILE A 4 0.18 -4.98 8.55
C ILE A 4 -0.68 -4.47 7.39
N ALA A 5 -1.99 -4.75 7.42
CA ALA A 5 -2.91 -4.27 6.39
C ALA A 5 -2.96 -2.74 6.35
N VAL A 6 -3.01 -2.10 7.53
CA VAL A 6 -2.97 -0.63 7.64
C VAL A 6 -1.65 -0.08 7.12
N VAL A 7 -0.51 -0.66 7.52
CA VAL A 7 0.81 -0.24 7.03
C VAL A 7 0.90 -0.35 5.51
N LEU A 8 0.40 -1.45 4.92
CA LEU A 8 0.39 -1.62 3.47
C LEU A 8 -0.48 -0.58 2.75
N LEU A 9 -1.66 -0.28 3.30
CA LEU A 9 -2.55 0.73 2.74
C LEU A 9 -1.96 2.13 2.84
N VAL A 10 -1.33 2.47 3.97
CA VAL A 10 -0.75 3.80 4.17
C VAL A 10 0.53 3.96 3.35
N GLN A 11 1.44 2.98 3.39
CA GLN A 11 2.69 3.01 2.62
C GLN A 11 2.44 2.93 1.12
N GLY A 12 1.51 2.09 0.69
CA GLY A 12 1.10 1.96 -0.69
C GLY A 12 0.36 3.19 -1.18
N GLY A 13 -0.73 3.57 -0.49
CA GLY A 13 -1.64 4.62 -0.94
C GLY A 13 -1.00 6.00 -0.88
N GLY A 14 -0.38 6.34 0.25
CA GLY A 14 0.32 7.62 0.40
C GLY A 14 1.50 7.73 -0.57
N GLY A 15 2.28 6.66 -0.73
CA GLY A 15 3.39 6.62 -1.67
C GLY A 15 2.96 6.69 -3.13
N LEU A 16 1.85 6.05 -3.49
CA LEU A 16 1.27 6.14 -4.83
C LEU A 16 0.86 7.58 -5.13
N ILE A 17 0.08 8.21 -4.24
CA ILE A 17 -0.35 9.60 -4.38
C ILE A 17 0.87 10.53 -4.48
N ASN A 18 1.89 10.34 -3.64
CA ASN A 18 3.11 11.14 -3.67
C ASN A 18 3.82 11.08 -5.02
N ASN A 19 3.98 9.89 -5.59
CA ASN A 19 4.67 9.73 -6.89
C ASN A 19 3.82 10.25 -8.06
N LEU A 20 2.50 10.09 -8.00
CA LEU A 20 1.59 10.65 -9.02
C LEU A 20 1.49 12.18 -8.95
N ALA A 21 1.70 12.78 -7.78
CA ALA A 21 1.64 14.23 -7.55
C ALA A 21 2.97 14.96 -7.79
N GLY A 22 3.89 14.39 -8.56
CA GLY A 22 5.18 15.02 -8.89
C GLY A 22 6.34 14.67 -7.97
N GLY A 23 6.20 13.66 -7.12
CA GLY A 23 7.29 12.91 -6.50
C GLY A 23 8.30 13.75 -5.71
N SER A 24 8.11 13.89 -4.40
CA SER A 24 9.11 14.45 -3.49
C SER A 24 9.61 13.41 -2.48
N ARG A 25 10.74 13.73 -1.83
CA ARG A 25 11.30 12.92 -0.73
C ARG A 25 10.30 12.91 0.42
N SER A 26 9.80 11.72 0.76
CA SER A 26 8.77 11.50 1.77
C SER A 26 9.01 10.19 2.50
N TRP A 27 8.32 9.97 3.61
CA TRP A 27 8.56 8.84 4.53
C TRP A 27 8.15 7.46 4.00
N PHE A 28 7.60 7.38 2.78
CA PHE A 28 7.26 6.11 2.15
C PHE A 28 8.51 5.32 1.77
N ALA A 29 8.58 4.06 2.19
CA ALA A 29 9.82 3.28 2.11
C ALA A 29 10.35 3.14 0.69
N LEU A 30 9.47 2.90 -0.30
CA LEU A 30 9.88 2.73 -1.70
C LEU A 30 10.43 4.01 -2.34
N ASN A 31 10.20 5.19 -1.76
CA ASN A 31 10.79 6.45 -2.23
C ASN A 31 12.27 6.59 -1.86
N HIS A 32 12.79 5.69 -1.01
CA HIS A 32 14.20 5.65 -0.63
C HIS A 32 14.98 4.55 -1.35
N VAL A 33 14.30 3.75 -2.19
CA VAL A 33 14.91 2.66 -2.94
C VAL A 33 15.12 3.12 -4.38
N GLU A 34 16.36 3.02 -4.87
CA GLU A 34 16.69 3.33 -6.26
C GLU A 34 16.04 2.30 -7.20
N MET A 35 15.11 2.77 -8.01
CA MET A 35 14.44 1.98 -9.04
C MET A 35 13.74 2.89 -10.05
N PRO A 36 13.42 2.38 -11.26
CA PRO A 36 12.62 3.12 -12.24
C PRO A 36 11.26 3.54 -11.68
N ASP A 37 10.78 4.72 -12.06
CA ASP A 37 9.54 5.29 -11.51
C ASP A 37 8.32 4.40 -11.79
N ALA A 38 8.25 3.79 -12.97
CA ALA A 38 7.19 2.85 -13.31
C ALA A 38 7.13 1.68 -12.31
N LEU A 39 8.30 1.11 -11.96
CA LEU A 39 8.39 0.04 -10.97
C LEU A 39 7.97 0.53 -9.58
N ARG A 40 8.41 1.72 -9.17
CA ARG A 40 8.05 2.31 -7.88
C ARG A 40 6.54 2.50 -7.73
N ILE A 41 5.90 3.06 -8.76
CA ILE A 41 4.45 3.25 -8.84
C ILE A 41 3.72 1.91 -8.78
N THR A 42 4.17 0.92 -9.57
CA THR A 42 3.58 -0.43 -9.55
C THR A 42 3.68 -1.06 -8.17
N LEU A 43 4.82 -0.97 -7.50
CA LEU A 43 5.00 -1.55 -6.16
C LEU A 43 4.09 -0.87 -5.12
N HIS A 44 3.94 0.45 -5.16
CA HIS A 44 2.97 1.14 -4.31
C HIS A 44 1.53 0.66 -4.56
N ALA A 45 1.12 0.49 -5.82
CA ALA A 45 -0.18 -0.03 -6.17
C ALA A 45 -0.38 -1.48 -5.66
N LEU A 46 0.64 -2.33 -5.77
CA LEU A 46 0.61 -3.69 -5.24
C LEU A 46 0.48 -3.71 -3.71
N MET A 47 1.15 -2.79 -3.00
CA MET A 47 0.98 -2.66 -1.55
C MET A 47 -0.46 -2.29 -1.17
N VAL A 48 -1.10 -1.35 -1.90
CA VAL A 48 -2.51 -1.03 -1.69
C VAL A 48 -3.39 -2.25 -1.90
N LEU A 49 -3.22 -2.95 -3.02
CA LEU A 49 -4.00 -4.15 -3.35
C LEU A 49 -3.83 -5.23 -2.27
N ALA A 50 -2.61 -5.50 -1.83
CA ALA A 50 -2.35 -6.46 -0.77
C ALA A 50 -3.03 -6.05 0.55
N GLY A 51 -2.93 -4.78 0.94
CA GLY A 51 -3.62 -4.24 2.11
C GLY A 51 -5.13 -4.41 2.03
N LEU A 52 -5.75 -4.06 0.88
CA LEU A 52 -7.18 -4.24 0.65
C LEU A 52 -7.60 -5.71 0.74
N VAL A 53 -6.84 -6.63 0.13
CA VAL A 53 -7.12 -8.07 0.20
C VAL A 53 -7.09 -8.57 1.65
N LEU A 54 -6.14 -8.11 2.47
CA LEU A 54 -6.06 -8.49 3.88
C LEU A 54 -7.26 -7.96 4.69
N VAL A 55 -7.66 -6.71 4.45
CA VAL A 55 -8.84 -6.10 5.09
C VAL A 55 -10.11 -6.85 4.69
N LEU A 56 -10.31 -7.09 3.39
CA LEU A 56 -11.49 -7.79 2.87
C LEU A 56 -11.57 -9.23 3.40
N ARG A 57 -10.44 -9.95 3.46
CA ARG A 57 -10.40 -11.29 4.06
C ARG A 57 -10.80 -11.29 5.52
N ARG A 58 -10.36 -10.28 6.29
CA ARG A 58 -10.75 -10.13 7.70
C ARG A 58 -12.25 -9.91 7.85
N PHE A 59 -12.80 -8.91 7.16
CA PHE A 59 -14.24 -8.59 7.23
C PHE A 59 -15.13 -9.71 6.68
N GLY A 60 -14.70 -10.39 5.62
CA GLY A 60 -15.42 -11.55 5.06
C GLY A 60 -15.43 -12.75 6.01
N TRP A 61 -14.33 -12.99 6.71
CA TRP A 61 -14.23 -14.07 7.70
C TRP A 61 -15.06 -13.79 8.96
N ASP A 62 -15.12 -12.53 9.41
CA ASP A 62 -15.97 -12.14 10.54
C ASP A 62 -17.46 -12.26 10.20
N ARG A 63 -17.86 -11.95 8.96
CA ARG A 63 -19.25 -12.16 8.51
C ARG A 63 -19.68 -13.62 8.34
N LEU A 64 -18.74 -14.54 8.13
CA LEU A 64 -19.05 -15.98 7.97
C LEU A 64 -19.12 -16.73 9.31
N LYS A 65 -18.70 -16.08 10.41
CA LYS A 65 -18.66 -16.67 11.76
C LYS A 65 -19.74 -16.15 12.71
N GLY A 66 -20.51 -15.13 12.30
CA GLY A 66 -21.69 -14.64 13.01
C GLY A 66 -22.96 -15.19 12.36
#